data_AF-A0A9P7EUX8-F1
#
_entry.id   AF-A0A9P7EUX8-F1
#
_cell.length_a   1.000
_cell.length_b   1.000
_cell.length_c   1.000
_cell.angle_alpha   90.00
_cell.angle_beta   90.00
_cell.angle_gamma   90.00
#
_symmetry.space_group_name_H-M   'P 1'
#
loop_
_entity.id
_entity.type
_entity.pdbx_description
1 polymer ?
#
loop_
_entity_poly.entity_id
_entity_poly.type
_entity_poly.pdbx_seq_one_letter_code
_entity_poly.pdbx_strand_id
1 'polypeptide(L)'
;PSVTRSKGIHDLTRAHHENLVNALKSGTLTIRAVTSDAARTRLIMSRDPIVIGEAPRHRSVHSHGRRAFANGDFDRNGPPYLATPPATPLTRRR
;
A
#
# COMPACT_ATOMS: atom_id res chain seq x y z
N PRO A 1 15.07 16.99 -3.39
CA PRO A 1 14.87 15.64 -3.98
C PRO A 1 13.47 15.49 -4.58
N SER A 2 13.36 15.48 -5.91
CA SER A 2 12.11 15.14 -6.58
C SER A 2 11.80 13.68 -6.31
N VAL A 3 10.64 13.42 -5.69
CA VAL A 3 10.14 12.06 -5.51
C VAL A 3 9.69 11.60 -6.89
N THR A 4 10.55 10.90 -7.61
CA THR A 4 10.19 10.29 -8.90
C THR A 4 9.00 9.39 -8.66
N ARG A 5 7.84 9.81 -9.15
CA ARG A 5 6.57 9.11 -8.93
C ARG A 5 6.68 7.77 -9.64
N SER A 6 6.79 6.67 -8.89
CA SER A 6 6.89 5.32 -9.47
C SER A 6 5.72 5.10 -10.42
N LYS A 7 6.00 4.93 -11.69
CA LYS A 7 5.00 4.81 -12.77
C LYS A 7 4.42 3.39 -12.88
N GLY A 8 4.76 2.48 -11.96
CA GLY A 8 4.15 1.15 -11.85
C GLY A 8 5.20 0.04 -11.79
N ILE A 9 4.84 -1.16 -12.23
CA ILE A 9 5.72 -2.34 -12.25
C ILE A 9 7.03 -2.08 -13.00
N HIS A 10 7.02 -1.21 -14.01
CA HIS A 10 8.22 -0.91 -14.80
C HIS A 10 9.30 -0.13 -14.05
N ASP A 11 8.97 0.50 -12.92
CA ASP A 11 9.93 1.22 -12.07
C ASP A 11 10.45 0.37 -10.90
N LEU A 12 10.13 -0.93 -10.88
CA LEU A 12 10.61 -1.83 -9.85
C LEU A 12 12.10 -2.14 -10.07
N THR A 13 12.86 -2.07 -8.98
CA THR A 13 14.25 -2.55 -8.97
C THR A 13 14.28 -4.06 -9.15
N ARG A 14 15.45 -4.61 -9.52
CA ARG A 14 15.65 -6.06 -9.60
C ARG A 14 15.29 -6.77 -8.30
N ALA A 15 15.68 -6.21 -7.15
CA ALA A 15 15.35 -6.77 -5.84
C ALA A 15 13.83 -6.83 -5.61
N HIS A 16 13.08 -5.80 -6.04
CA HIS A 16 11.62 -5.82 -5.94
C HIS A 16 10.97 -6.87 -6.86
N HIS A 17 11.53 -7.09 -8.06
CA HIS A 17 11.08 -8.18 -8.92
C HIS A 17 11.33 -9.56 -8.30
N GLU A 18 12.51 -9.77 -7.70
CA GLU A 18 12.83 -11.04 -7.03
C GLU A 18 11.87 -11.31 -5.87
N ASN A 19 11.52 -10.29 -5.08
CA ASN A 19 10.50 -10.41 -4.03
C ASN A 19 9.12 -10.82 -4.57
N LEU A 20 8.68 -10.23 -5.68
CA LEU A 20 7.40 -10.61 -6.32
C LEU A 20 7.43 -12.06 -6.80
N VAL A 21 8.52 -12.48 -7.45
CA VAL A 21 8.68 -13.87 -7.93
C VAL A 21 8.67 -14.85 -6.74
N ASN A 22 9.35 -14.54 -5.65
CA ASN A 22 9.37 -15.38 -4.46
C ASN A 22 7.99 -15.44 -3.78
N ALA A 23 7.24 -14.33 -3.75
CA ALA A 23 5.87 -14.31 -3.24
C ALA A 23 4.93 -15.18 -4.09
N LEU A 24 5.09 -15.17 -5.43
CA LEU A 24 4.33 -16.04 -6.34
C LEU A 24 4.69 -17.51 -6.14
N LYS A 25 5.98 -17.84 -6.04
CA LYS A 25 6.46 -19.21 -5.81
C LYS A 25 6.02 -19.79 -4.47
N SER A 26 6.03 -18.96 -3.42
CA SER A 26 5.59 -19.36 -2.08
C SER A 26 4.07 -19.48 -1.94
N GLY A 27 3.30 -18.99 -2.92
CA GLY A 27 1.84 -18.92 -2.83
C GLY A 27 1.33 -17.80 -1.93
N THR A 28 2.22 -16.98 -1.35
CA THR A 28 1.84 -15.79 -0.57
C THR A 28 1.13 -14.76 -1.45
N LEU A 29 1.51 -14.68 -2.74
CA LEU A 29 0.81 -13.91 -3.75
C LEU A 29 0.19 -14.85 -4.79
N THR A 30 -1.09 -14.67 -5.07
CA THR A 30 -1.79 -15.42 -6.14
C THR A 30 -2.41 -14.45 -7.15
N ILE A 31 -2.23 -14.74 -8.43
CA ILE A 31 -2.89 -13.97 -9.50
C ILE A 31 -4.18 -14.70 -9.88
N ARG A 32 -5.32 -14.03 -9.76
CA ARG A 32 -6.62 -14.55 -10.17
C ARG A 32 -7.15 -13.74 -11.34
N ALA A 33 -7.40 -14.40 -12.47
CA ALA A 33 -8.05 -13.77 -13.61
C ALA A 33 -9.55 -13.65 -13.33
N VAL A 34 -10.11 -12.44 -13.47
CA VAL A 34 -11.55 -12.21 -13.43
C VAL A 34 -12.07 -12.24 -14.87
N THR A 35 -12.63 -13.37 -15.29
CA THR A 35 -13.07 -13.61 -16.68
C THR A 35 -14.54 -13.29 -16.91
N SER A 36 -15.35 -13.19 -15.85
CA SER A 36 -16.77 -12.86 -15.94
C SER A 36 -16.99 -11.35 -15.91
N ASP A 37 -17.72 -10.83 -16.90
CA ASP A 37 -18.14 -9.42 -16.93
C ASP A 37 -18.96 -9.04 -15.71
N ALA A 38 -19.84 -9.93 -15.24
CA ALA A 38 -20.62 -9.70 -14.02
C ALA A 38 -19.73 -9.54 -12.78
N ALA A 39 -18.69 -10.37 -12.66
CA ALA A 39 -17.73 -10.26 -11.56
C ALA A 39 -16.90 -8.98 -11.65
N ARG A 40 -16.50 -8.59 -12.88
CA ARG A 40 -15.79 -7.33 -13.12
C ARG A 40 -16.64 -6.12 -12.74
N THR A 41 -17.91 -6.08 -13.14
CA THR A 41 -18.84 -5.00 -12.80
C THR A 41 -19.02 -4.88 -11.30
N ARG A 42 -19.22 -6.01 -10.59
CA ARG A 42 -19.30 -6.00 -9.11
C ARG A 42 -18.05 -5.44 -8.46
N LEU A 43 -16.87 -5.81 -8.95
CA LEU A 43 -15.60 -5.34 -8.41
C LEU A 43 -15.45 -3.82 -8.61
N ILE A 44 -15.78 -3.31 -9.80
CA ILE A 44 -15.74 -1.87 -10.10
C ILE A 44 -16.74 -1.08 -9.25
N MET A 45 -17.93 -1.63 -8.99
CA MET A 45 -18.92 -0.97 -8.13
C MET A 45 -18.63 -1.13 -6.63
N SER A 46 -17.66 -1.97 -6.26
CA SER A 46 -17.32 -2.21 -4.86
C SER A 46 -16.69 -0.96 -4.23
N ARG A 47 -17.05 -0.72 -2.97
CA ARG A 47 -16.41 0.27 -2.11
C ARG A 47 -15.26 -0.32 -1.29
N ASP A 48 -14.94 -1.59 -1.51
CA ASP A 48 -13.83 -2.24 -0.83
C ASP A 48 -12.52 -1.93 -1.56
N PRO A 49 -11.49 -1.48 -0.83
CA PRO A 49 -10.20 -1.19 -1.44
C PRO A 49 -9.51 -2.49 -1.86
N ILE A 50 -8.96 -2.52 -3.07
CA ILE A 50 -8.14 -3.63 -3.58
C ILE A 50 -6.67 -3.49 -3.19
N VAL A 51 -6.22 -2.28 -2.87
CA VAL A 51 -4.88 -2.02 -2.34
C VAL A 51 -5.01 -1.08 -1.15
N ILE A 52 -4.41 -1.48 -0.04
CA ILE A 52 -4.25 -0.65 1.16
C ILE A 52 -2.78 -0.25 1.23
N GLY A 53 -2.51 1.03 0.99
CA GLY A 53 -1.17 1.59 1.13
C GLY A 53 -0.77 1.68 2.60
N GLU A 54 0.53 1.59 2.83
CA GLU A 54 1.10 1.70 4.18
C GLU A 54 0.76 3.03 4.86
N ALA A 55 0.78 3.00 6.19
CA ALA A 55 0.66 4.18 7.02
C ALA A 55 1.74 5.22 6.68
N PRO A 56 1.40 6.51 6.62
CA PRO A 56 2.37 7.55 6.34
C PRO A 56 3.37 7.71 7.50
N ARG A 57 4.60 8.12 7.17
CA ARG A 57 5.67 8.40 8.14
C ARG A 57 5.40 9.63 9.00
N HIS A 58 6.17 9.77 10.08
CA HIS A 58 6.01 10.81 11.11
C HIS A 58 5.95 12.28 10.62
N ARG A 59 6.37 12.56 9.39
CA ARG A 59 6.42 13.93 8.85
C ARG A 59 5.71 14.07 7.51
N SER A 60 4.83 13.13 7.20
CA SER A 60 3.99 13.23 6.01
C SER A 60 2.98 14.37 6.17
N VAL A 61 2.68 15.05 5.07
CA VAL A 61 1.56 16.00 4.98
C VAL A 61 0.19 15.31 5.02
N HIS A 62 0.16 13.97 4.98
CA HIS A 62 -1.05 13.17 5.04
C HIS A 62 -1.12 12.40 6.35
N SER A 63 -2.29 12.45 7.00
CA SER A 63 -2.56 11.74 8.26
C SER A 63 -2.84 10.25 8.08
N HIS A 64 -3.12 9.81 6.85
CA HIS A 64 -3.55 8.44 6.54
C HIS A 64 -2.93 7.90 5.26
N GLY A 65 -2.85 6.56 5.21
CA GLY A 65 -2.42 5.80 4.05
C GLY A 65 -3.37 5.97 2.87
N ARG A 66 -2.89 5.65 1.66
CA ARG A 66 -3.75 5.65 0.46
C ARG A 66 -4.55 4.37 0.38
N ARG A 67 -5.74 4.42 -0.19
CA ARG A 67 -6.44 3.23 -0.68
C ARG A 67 -6.67 3.34 -2.17
N ALA A 68 -6.65 2.20 -2.86
CA ALA A 68 -6.99 2.11 -4.27
C ALA A 68 -8.18 1.18 -4.46
N PHE A 69 -9.09 1.55 -5.35
CA PHE A 69 -10.30 0.80 -5.66
C PHE A 69 -10.22 0.24 -7.08
N ALA A 70 -11.04 -0.77 -7.37
CA ALA A 70 -11.00 -1.45 -8.67
C ALA A 70 -11.53 -0.60 -9.83
N ASN A 71 -12.29 0.45 -9.54
CA ASN A 71 -12.71 1.45 -10.52
C ASN A 71 -11.59 2.46 -10.88
N GLY A 72 -10.41 2.37 -10.24
CA GLY A 72 -9.31 3.30 -10.45
C GLY A 72 -9.34 4.53 -9.54
N ASP A 73 -10.32 4.66 -8.65
CA ASP A 73 -10.35 5.72 -7.66
C ASP A 73 -9.31 5.49 -6.56
N PHE A 74 -8.95 6.60 -5.89
CA PHE A 74 -8.07 6.58 -4.74
C PHE A 74 -8.55 7.54 -3.67
N ASP A 75 -8.41 7.14 -2.40
CA ASP A 75 -8.64 8.01 -1.26
C ASP A 75 -7.50 7.95 -0.24
N ARG A 76 -7.67 8.70 0.86
CA ARG A 76 -6.74 8.80 1.99
C ARG A 76 -7.38 8.29 3.28
N ASN A 77 -8.20 7.24 3.20
CA ASN A 77 -8.84 6.65 4.37
C ASN A 77 -8.20 5.30 4.75
N GLY A 78 -6.91 5.13 4.42
CA GLY A 78 -6.12 3.96 4.80
C GLY A 78 -5.68 4.01 6.27
N PRO A 79 -4.73 3.15 6.68
CA PRO A 79 -4.21 3.12 8.03
C PRO A 79 -3.75 4.51 8.50
N PRO A 80 -4.09 4.89 9.75
CA PRO A 80 -3.62 6.14 10.29
C PRO A 80 -2.12 6.07 10.47
N TYR A 81 -1.52 7.24 10.52
CA TYR A 81 -0.14 7.46 10.87
C TYR A 81 0.32 6.65 12.09
N LEU A 82 1.53 6.08 12.01
CA LEU A 82 2.18 5.43 13.15
C LEU A 82 2.56 6.50 14.17
N ALA A 83 1.76 6.67 15.23
CA ALA A 83 2.10 7.55 16.33
C ALA A 83 3.49 7.19 16.86
N THR A 84 4.35 8.18 17.10
CA THR A 84 5.65 7.93 17.76
C THR A 84 5.36 7.20 19.07
N PRO A 85 6.10 6.14 19.43
CA PRO A 85 6.05 5.65 20.81
C PRO A 85 6.30 6.84 21.75
N PRO A 86 5.59 6.92 22.90
CA PRO A 86 5.77 8.02 23.84
C PRO A 86 7.26 8.15 24.16
N ALA A 87 7.80 9.37 24.02
CA ALA A 87 9.19 9.64 24.32
C ALA A 87 9.49 9.17 25.74
N THR A 88 10.29 8.11 25.90
CA THR A 88 10.76 7.68 27.20
C THR A 88 11.55 8.85 27.78
N PRO A 89 11.14 9.46 28.90
CA PRO A 89 11.94 10.51 29.51
C PRO A 89 13.29 9.90 29.91
N LEU A 90 14.37 10.37 29.29
CA LEU A 90 15.73 10.04 29.68
C LEU A 90 15.91 10.44 31.14
N THR A 91 15.80 9.46 32.05
CA THR A 91 16.08 9.69 33.45
C THR A 91 17.60 9.86 33.56
N ARG A 92 18.05 11.11 33.69
CA ARG A 92 19.46 11.42 33.98
C ARG A 92 19.76 10.89 35.39
N ARG A 93 20.33 9.69 35.48
CA ARG A 93 20.93 9.21 36.73
C ARG A 93 22.04 10.19 37.11
N ARG A 94 21.86 10.81 38.27
CA ARG A 94 22.88 11.63 38.94
C ARG A 94 23.91 10.71 39.58
#